data_AF-A0A1S2CK10-F1
#
_entry.id   AF-A0A1S2CK10-F1
#
_cell.length_a   1.000
_cell.length_b   1.000
_cell.length_c   1.000
_cell.angle_alpha   90.00
_cell.angle_beta   90.00
_cell.angle_gamma   90.00
#
_symmetry.space_group_name_H-M   'P 1'
#
loop_
_entity.id
_entity.type
_entity.pdbx_description
1 polymer ?
#
loop_
_entity_poly.entity_id
_entity_poly.type
_entity_poly.pdbx_seq_one_letter_code
_entity_poly.pdbx_strand_id
1 'polypeptide(L)'
;MSESFFIQLNSEELALLIENAQGHVCYAAPGIQMKPAQALIDLAGRLGPDLLLVFLDVDENVIRMGYGEVEAIEAMQEAGIRVEHIAGLRSGLIVTDGKGFSYTPTALFLEREARGNEALNAMRLTSDQVAEAMARLSPASKSIALAQADTSEKKQTIQDATSETKPEPVDQNVLSNISAKLKAAPPAQFDVARQVRVFQPHFQYIELTLTGAAIQRHKLAIPKSIQNIGSEKELEGRLKTTFDLIDKDASVSSTALDRELREIRHNFTRSLGKKHGRIIRKATLPKLEERLNELRVKITEHQKTVKENLEATLSKSKFLMVAYYLPIVVQYPPDELYGLFGNPSESDIRDWLEGMLSKAFPKLDDLVNNMKLEVNYKDVTFATLNRDDFLESIKSAYPELNWEKTYEEFQAAGEFVDAESSEDRA
;
A
#
# COMPACT_ATOMS: atom_id res chain seq x y z
N MET A 1 11.12 39.01 -23.44
CA MET A 1 10.02 38.05 -23.25
C MET A 1 9.07 38.17 -24.42
N SER A 2 8.61 37.06 -24.98
CA SER A 2 7.70 37.07 -26.14
C SER A 2 6.35 37.70 -25.78
N GLU A 3 5.65 38.27 -26.76
CA GLU A 3 4.28 38.79 -26.58
C GLU A 3 3.21 37.67 -26.46
N SER A 4 3.65 36.42 -26.26
CA SER A 4 2.78 35.25 -26.23
C SER A 4 1.69 35.38 -25.16
N PHE A 5 0.48 34.99 -25.52
CA PHE A 5 -0.66 35.00 -24.60
C PHE A 5 -0.58 33.85 -23.60
N PHE A 6 -0.23 32.65 -24.05
CA PHE A 6 0.06 31.50 -23.19
C PHE A 6 1.57 31.33 -23.06
N ILE A 7 2.03 31.13 -21.83
CA ILE A 7 3.43 30.87 -21.51
C ILE A 7 3.54 29.79 -20.42
N GLN A 8 4.76 29.31 -20.22
CA GLN A 8 5.12 28.54 -19.04
C GLN A 8 5.68 29.48 -17.97
N LEU A 9 5.22 29.31 -16.73
CA LEU A 9 5.77 29.92 -15.51
C LEU A 9 6.16 28.80 -14.54
N ASN A 10 7.43 28.43 -14.58
CA ASN A 10 8.10 27.63 -13.57
C ASN A 10 8.90 28.55 -12.62
N SER A 11 9.58 27.97 -11.62
CA SER A 11 10.37 28.73 -10.66
C SER A 11 11.48 29.58 -11.30
N GLU A 12 12.02 29.19 -12.46
CA GLU A 12 13.04 29.96 -13.18
C GLU A 12 12.43 31.18 -13.89
N GLU A 13 11.34 30.98 -14.62
CA GLU A 13 10.64 32.06 -15.32
C GLU A 13 10.00 33.07 -14.37
N LEU A 14 9.48 32.61 -13.22
CA LEU A 14 9.00 33.49 -12.15
C LEU A 14 10.13 34.36 -11.60
N ALA A 15 11.30 33.77 -11.30
CA ALA A 15 12.46 34.52 -10.84
C ALA A 15 12.89 35.57 -11.88
N LEU A 16 12.96 35.21 -13.16
CA LEU A 16 13.29 36.13 -14.25
C LEU A 16 12.27 37.29 -14.37
N LEU A 17 10.98 37.04 -14.23
CA LEU A 17 9.96 38.09 -14.22
C LEU A 17 10.20 39.08 -13.07
N ILE A 18 10.47 38.55 -11.87
CA ILE A 18 10.69 39.33 -10.66
C ILE A 18 11.96 40.17 -10.77
N GLU A 19 13.09 39.56 -11.17
CA GLU A 19 14.38 40.24 -11.30
C GLU A 19 14.33 41.47 -12.21
N ASN A 20 13.53 41.38 -13.29
CA ASN A 20 13.39 42.44 -14.29
C ASN A 20 12.45 43.59 -13.87
N ALA A 21 11.71 43.46 -12.76
CA ALA A 21 10.78 44.49 -12.28
C ALA A 21 11.52 45.79 -11.88
N GLN A 22 10.90 46.94 -12.15
CA GLN A 22 11.47 48.27 -11.95
C GLN A 22 10.67 49.14 -10.98
N GLY A 23 9.42 48.79 -10.70
CA GLY A 23 8.50 49.57 -9.89
C GLY A 23 7.88 48.77 -8.75
N HIS A 24 7.13 47.71 -9.04
CA HIS A 24 6.49 46.90 -8.00
C HIS A 24 6.26 45.46 -8.45
N VAL A 25 6.09 44.58 -7.46
CA VAL A 25 5.70 43.20 -7.68
C VAL A 25 4.54 42.83 -6.76
N CYS A 26 3.53 42.19 -7.33
CA CYS A 26 2.47 41.51 -6.58
C CYS A 26 2.51 40.03 -6.93
N TYR A 27 2.82 39.20 -5.94
CA TYR A 27 2.85 37.75 -6.05
C TYR A 27 1.77 37.17 -5.14
N ALA A 28 0.82 36.44 -5.70
CA ALA A 28 -0.17 35.68 -4.94
C ALA A 28 -0.20 34.24 -5.45
N ALA A 29 0.03 33.25 -4.59
CA ALA A 29 0.05 31.84 -4.99
C ALA A 29 -0.22 30.93 -3.78
N PRO A 30 -0.46 29.61 -3.97
CA PRO A 30 -0.56 28.66 -2.86
C PRO A 30 0.72 28.68 -2.01
N GLY A 31 1.89 28.62 -2.64
CA GLY A 31 3.19 28.70 -1.97
C GLY A 31 4.25 29.29 -2.91
N ILE A 32 5.49 29.36 -2.42
CA ILE A 32 6.63 29.87 -3.18
C ILE A 32 7.86 28.99 -2.95
N GLN A 33 8.60 28.71 -4.01
CA GLN A 33 9.88 27.99 -3.96
C GLN A 33 11.03 28.95 -3.64
N MET A 34 12.15 28.41 -3.17
CA MET A 34 13.30 29.25 -2.78
C MET A 34 13.81 30.15 -3.91
N LYS A 35 13.83 29.68 -5.16
CA LYS A 35 14.35 30.44 -6.31
C LYS A 35 13.59 31.76 -6.59
N PRO A 36 12.25 31.76 -6.81
CA PRO A 36 11.49 32.99 -6.94
C PRO A 36 11.47 33.83 -5.64
N ALA A 37 11.53 33.21 -4.46
CA ALA A 37 11.65 33.94 -3.20
C ALA A 37 12.97 34.73 -3.12
N GLN A 38 14.09 34.14 -3.52
CA GLN A 38 15.38 34.82 -3.58
C GLN A 38 15.35 36.02 -4.54
N ALA A 39 14.69 35.88 -5.70
CA ALA A 39 14.51 36.99 -6.63
C ALA A 39 13.72 38.15 -5.98
N LEU A 40 12.71 37.87 -5.15
CA LEU A 40 12.00 38.90 -4.38
C LEU A 40 12.90 39.56 -3.34
N ILE A 41 13.72 38.78 -2.63
CA ILE A 41 14.67 39.29 -1.62
C ILE A 41 15.69 40.24 -2.27
N ASP A 42 16.28 39.82 -3.38
CA ASP A 42 17.26 40.63 -4.11
C ASP A 42 16.61 41.92 -4.66
N LEU A 43 15.36 41.81 -5.14
CA LEU A 43 14.58 42.95 -5.61
C LEU A 43 14.23 43.91 -4.46
N ALA A 44 13.92 43.40 -3.26
CA ALA A 44 13.62 44.21 -2.08
C ALA A 44 14.80 45.11 -1.70
N GLY A 45 16.03 44.60 -1.86
CA GLY A 45 17.24 45.40 -1.67
C GLY A 45 17.38 46.57 -2.65
N ARG A 46 16.73 46.49 -3.82
CA ARG A 46 16.79 47.51 -4.88
C ARG A 46 15.61 48.48 -4.86
N LEU A 47 14.38 47.97 -4.70
CA LEU A 47 13.14 48.76 -4.75
C LEU A 47 12.62 49.16 -3.37
N GLY A 48 13.04 48.45 -2.32
CA GLY A 48 12.45 48.51 -0.99
C GLY A 48 11.33 47.47 -0.82
N PRO A 49 11.17 46.92 0.40
CA PRO A 49 10.21 45.82 0.67
C PRO A 49 8.75 46.24 0.53
N ASP A 50 8.41 47.53 0.71
CA ASP A 50 7.03 48.02 0.63
C ASP A 50 6.43 47.96 -0.78
N LEU A 51 7.27 47.81 -1.81
CA LEU A 51 6.85 47.66 -3.21
C LEU A 51 6.66 46.19 -3.62
N LEU A 52 6.85 45.25 -2.68
CA LEU A 52 6.66 43.82 -2.88
C LEU A 52 5.48 43.33 -2.04
N LEU A 53 4.39 42.99 -2.71
CA LEU A 53 3.20 42.41 -2.09
C LEU A 53 3.22 40.89 -2.28
N VAL A 54 3.30 40.14 -1.18
CA VAL A 54 3.40 38.67 -1.22
C VAL A 54 2.24 38.05 -0.44
N PHE A 55 1.40 37.29 -1.14
CA PHE A 55 0.23 36.61 -0.59
C PHE A 55 0.33 35.10 -0.79
N LEU A 56 0.32 34.32 0.27
CA LEU A 56 0.50 32.86 0.23
C LEU A 56 -0.60 32.11 0.98
N ASP A 57 -0.93 30.88 0.57
CA ASP A 57 -1.70 29.95 1.41
C ASP A 57 -0.75 29.20 2.35
N VAL A 58 -0.31 29.88 3.41
CA VAL A 58 0.57 29.31 4.45
C VAL A 58 -0.16 28.24 5.27
N ASP A 59 -0.26 27.04 4.70
CA ASP A 59 -0.85 25.85 5.30
C ASP A 59 0.05 24.63 5.15
N GLU A 60 -0.02 23.73 6.13
CA GLU A 60 0.74 22.48 6.14
C GLU A 60 0.46 21.63 4.89
N ASN A 61 -0.80 21.53 4.45
CA ASN A 61 -1.15 20.69 3.30
C ASN A 61 -0.61 21.27 1.99
N VAL A 62 -0.52 22.60 1.89
CA VAL A 62 0.02 23.29 0.70
C VAL A 62 1.51 22.97 0.54
N ILE A 63 2.27 23.07 1.63
CA ILE A 63 3.70 22.68 1.64
C ILE A 63 3.86 21.18 1.39
N ARG A 64 2.98 20.33 1.94
CA ARG A 64 2.97 18.88 1.69
C ARG A 64 2.61 18.47 0.27
N MET A 65 2.05 19.37 -0.55
CA MET A 65 1.84 19.14 -1.99
C MET A 65 3.04 19.62 -2.81
N GLY A 66 4.01 20.29 -2.18
CA GLY A 66 5.20 20.82 -2.84
C GLY A 66 4.96 22.16 -3.52
N TYR A 67 3.95 22.94 -3.11
CA TYR A 67 3.72 24.29 -3.67
C TYR A 67 4.70 25.35 -3.16
N GLY A 68 5.41 25.10 -2.06
CA GLY A 68 6.42 26.01 -1.53
C GLY A 68 7.16 25.47 -0.33
N GLU A 69 8.10 26.27 0.17
CA GLU A 69 9.03 25.93 1.25
C GLU A 69 8.83 26.86 2.45
N VAL A 70 8.92 26.32 3.68
CA VAL A 70 8.85 27.16 4.90
C VAL A 70 10.04 28.10 4.95
N GLU A 71 11.20 27.58 4.58
CA GLU A 71 12.48 28.27 4.53
C GLU A 71 12.42 29.49 3.60
N ALA A 72 11.67 29.40 2.49
CA ALA A 72 11.50 30.52 1.56
C ALA A 72 10.65 31.65 2.18
N ILE A 73 9.63 31.30 2.96
CA ILE A 73 8.80 32.27 3.68
C ILE A 73 9.63 32.96 4.78
N GLU A 74 10.37 32.19 5.57
CA GLU A 74 11.24 32.72 6.62
C GLU A 74 12.29 33.68 6.04
N ALA A 75 12.96 33.29 4.95
CA ALA A 75 13.96 34.14 4.29
C ALA A 75 13.39 35.48 3.79
N MET A 76 12.18 35.48 3.24
CA MET A 76 11.52 36.72 2.82
C MET A 76 11.15 37.62 4.01
N GLN A 77 10.65 37.04 5.10
CA GLN A 77 10.33 37.79 6.33
C GLN A 77 11.59 38.40 6.96
N GLU A 78 12.71 37.66 6.98
CA GLU A 78 14.01 38.15 7.44
C GLU A 78 14.53 39.33 6.59
N ALA A 79 14.26 39.32 5.28
CA ALA A 79 14.56 40.42 4.37
C ALA A 79 13.60 41.63 4.52
N GLY A 80 12.63 41.56 5.43
CA GLY A 80 11.66 42.62 5.69
C GLY A 80 10.48 42.66 4.72
N ILE A 81 10.32 41.64 3.86
CA ILE A 81 9.18 41.53 2.96
C ILE A 81 7.96 41.08 3.77
N ARG A 82 6.84 41.79 3.62
CA ARG A 82 5.59 41.38 4.27
C ARG A 82 4.97 40.22 3.50
N VAL A 83 4.93 39.05 4.13
CA VAL A 83 4.20 37.89 3.66
C VAL A 83 2.85 37.82 4.37
N GLU A 84 1.77 37.78 3.61
CA GLU A 84 0.40 37.69 4.12
C GLU A 84 -0.26 36.37 3.71
N HIS A 85 -1.00 35.77 4.62
CA HIS A 85 -1.76 34.55 4.44
C HIS A 85 -3.11 34.82 3.79
N ILE A 86 -3.44 34.09 2.72
CA ILE A 86 -4.80 33.98 2.17
C ILE A 86 -5.13 32.49 2.03
N ALA A 87 -6.11 32.02 2.80
CA ALA A 87 -6.52 30.63 2.77
C ALA A 87 -7.14 30.23 1.41
N GLY A 88 -6.75 29.06 0.91
CA GLY A 88 -7.38 28.44 -0.25
C GLY A 88 -6.90 28.94 -1.61
N LEU A 89 -5.76 29.64 -1.68
CA LEU A 89 -5.14 29.95 -2.98
C LEU A 89 -4.76 28.66 -3.70
N ARG A 90 -5.21 28.52 -4.95
CA ARG A 90 -4.92 27.38 -5.84
C ARG A 90 -4.42 27.80 -7.22
N SER A 91 -4.65 29.05 -7.59
CA SER A 91 -4.07 29.69 -8.76
C SER A 91 -3.00 30.67 -8.30
N GLY A 92 -1.99 30.83 -9.13
CA GLY A 92 -0.98 31.86 -9.00
C GLY A 92 -1.37 33.12 -9.79
N LEU A 93 -0.99 34.28 -9.28
CA LEU A 93 -1.02 35.58 -9.90
C LEU A 93 0.35 36.22 -9.68
N ILE A 94 0.97 36.68 -10.76
CA ILE A 94 2.18 37.51 -10.69
C ILE A 94 1.94 38.76 -11.51
N VAL A 95 2.14 39.93 -10.90
CA VAL A 95 2.09 41.23 -11.56
C VAL A 95 3.43 41.93 -11.33
N THR A 96 4.09 42.31 -12.42
CA THR A 96 5.34 43.07 -12.42
C THR A 96 5.15 44.31 -13.29
N ASP A 97 5.23 45.49 -12.70
CA ASP A 97 5.10 46.78 -13.41
C ASP A 97 3.87 46.89 -14.34
N GLY A 98 2.73 46.38 -13.89
CA GLY A 98 1.47 46.40 -14.65
C GLY A 98 1.32 45.29 -15.70
N LYS A 99 2.32 44.44 -15.90
CA LYS A 99 2.20 43.19 -16.67
C LYS A 99 1.83 42.06 -15.73
N GLY A 100 0.72 41.38 -15.98
CA GLY A 100 0.24 40.31 -15.11
C GLY A 100 0.02 38.98 -15.81
N PHE A 101 0.18 37.90 -15.06
CA PHE A 101 -0.10 36.54 -15.48
C PHE A 101 -0.89 35.80 -14.40
N SER A 102 -1.91 35.06 -14.81
CA SER A 102 -2.52 34.03 -13.98
C SER A 102 -1.92 32.69 -14.38
N TYR A 103 -1.54 31.85 -13.42
CA TYR A 103 -0.90 30.57 -13.69
C TYR A 103 -1.32 29.47 -12.73
N THR A 104 -1.12 28.23 -13.12
CA THR A 104 -1.31 27.05 -12.25
C THR A 104 0.05 26.61 -11.73
N PRO A 105 0.34 26.82 -10.43
CA PRO A 105 1.62 26.41 -9.83
C PRO A 105 1.76 24.89 -9.85
N THR A 106 2.98 24.41 -10.09
CA THR A 106 3.31 22.99 -10.10
C THR A 106 3.37 22.45 -8.67
N ALA A 107 2.64 21.38 -8.40
CA ALA A 107 2.73 20.67 -7.12
C ALA A 107 3.98 19.78 -7.12
N LEU A 108 5.13 20.30 -6.66
CA LEU A 108 6.44 19.65 -6.84
C LEU A 108 6.57 18.27 -6.19
N PHE A 109 5.67 17.86 -5.29
CA PHE A 109 5.67 16.49 -4.75
C PHE A 109 4.76 15.53 -5.54
N LEU A 110 4.06 16.02 -6.56
CA LEU A 110 3.23 15.25 -7.48
C LEU A 110 3.80 15.23 -8.90
N GLU A 111 4.33 16.35 -9.38
CA GLU A 111 4.84 16.53 -10.74
C GLU A 111 6.10 17.41 -10.77
N ARG A 112 6.93 17.25 -11.81
CA ARG A 112 8.14 18.08 -12.01
C ARG A 112 7.74 19.35 -12.73
N GLU A 113 8.45 20.44 -12.47
CA GLU A 113 8.40 21.59 -13.36
C GLU A 113 8.88 21.18 -14.76
N ALA A 114 8.02 21.40 -15.75
CA ALA A 114 8.40 21.28 -17.14
C ALA A 114 9.38 22.41 -17.53
N ARG A 115 10.15 22.17 -18.59
CA ARG A 115 11.13 23.14 -19.11
C ARG A 115 10.82 23.47 -20.56
N GLY A 116 11.05 24.71 -20.94
CA GLY A 116 10.74 25.17 -22.30
C GLY A 116 9.24 25.20 -22.57
N ASN A 117 8.83 25.18 -23.84
CA ASN A 117 7.41 25.32 -24.20
C ASN A 117 6.62 23.99 -24.09
N GLU A 118 7.09 23.05 -23.27
CA GLU A 118 6.55 21.68 -23.14
C GLU A 118 5.23 21.64 -22.34
N ALA A 119 5.02 22.56 -21.40
CA ALA A 119 3.77 22.64 -20.64
C ALA A 119 3.40 24.10 -20.35
N LEU A 120 2.40 24.61 -21.07
CA LEU A 120 1.82 25.93 -20.86
C LEU A 120 0.94 25.89 -19.60
N ASN A 121 1.28 26.66 -18.57
CA ASN A 121 0.52 26.72 -17.31
C ASN A 121 0.09 28.14 -16.95
N ALA A 122 0.35 29.14 -17.81
CA ALA A 122 0.06 30.54 -17.54
C ALA A 122 -0.59 31.25 -18.72
N MET A 123 -1.46 32.22 -18.40
CA MET A 123 -2.08 33.13 -19.34
C MET A 123 -1.78 34.59 -18.98
N ARG A 124 -1.46 35.40 -19.99
CA ARG A 124 -1.24 36.84 -19.84
C ARG A 124 -2.57 37.56 -19.63
N LEU A 125 -2.60 38.45 -18.63
CA LEU A 125 -3.75 39.28 -18.33
C LEU A 125 -3.68 40.59 -19.13
N THR A 126 -4.83 41.14 -19.50
CA THR A 126 -4.93 42.51 -20.02
C THR A 126 -4.68 43.52 -18.90
N SER A 127 -4.35 44.77 -19.24
CA SER A 127 -4.13 45.82 -18.24
C SER A 127 -5.36 46.07 -17.36
N ASP A 128 -6.56 45.96 -17.92
CA ASP A 128 -7.82 46.11 -17.17
C ASP A 128 -8.04 44.92 -16.21
N GLN A 129 -7.73 43.69 -16.64
CA GLN A 129 -7.76 42.51 -15.77
C GLN A 129 -6.73 42.58 -14.64
N VAL A 130 -5.54 43.10 -14.91
CA VAL A 130 -4.52 43.35 -13.88
C VAL A 130 -5.03 44.34 -12.84
N ALA A 131 -5.58 45.47 -13.29
CA ALA A 131 -6.14 46.48 -12.39
C ALA A 131 -7.28 45.91 -11.53
N GLU A 132 -8.18 45.14 -12.13
CA GLU A 132 -9.29 44.50 -11.42
C GLU A 132 -8.81 43.45 -10.40
N ALA A 133 -7.88 42.57 -10.78
CA ALA A 133 -7.29 41.59 -9.88
C ALA A 133 -6.60 42.27 -8.69
N MET A 134 -5.79 43.29 -8.94
CA MET A 134 -5.10 44.05 -7.89
C MET A 134 -6.09 44.78 -6.97
N ALA A 135 -7.19 45.31 -7.49
CA ALA A 135 -8.20 46.01 -6.70
C ALA A 135 -8.99 45.08 -5.77
N ARG A 136 -9.32 43.88 -6.26
CA ARG A 136 -10.09 42.87 -5.52
C ARG A 136 -9.23 42.01 -4.59
N LEU A 137 -7.93 41.90 -4.84
CA LEU A 137 -7.04 41.08 -4.01
C LEU A 137 -6.86 41.66 -2.61
N SER A 138 -6.36 42.87 -2.46
CA SER A 138 -6.11 43.49 -1.15
C SER A 138 -6.20 45.02 -1.19
N PRO A 139 -6.36 45.69 -0.04
CA PRO A 139 -6.25 47.15 0.03
C PRO A 139 -4.90 47.68 -0.44
N ALA A 140 -3.79 47.00 -0.13
CA ALA A 140 -2.44 47.43 -0.52
C ALA A 140 -2.24 47.36 -2.05
N SER A 141 -2.63 46.24 -2.67
CA SER A 141 -2.57 46.07 -4.13
C SER A 141 -3.51 47.04 -4.86
N LYS A 142 -4.67 47.34 -4.27
CA LYS A 142 -5.60 48.35 -4.79
C LYS A 142 -4.98 49.75 -4.83
N SER A 143 -4.23 50.15 -3.80
CA SER A 143 -3.53 51.44 -3.78
C SER A 143 -2.51 51.57 -4.92
N ILE A 144 -1.79 50.49 -5.23
CA ILE A 144 -0.87 50.46 -6.37
C ILE A 144 -1.63 50.58 -7.69
N ALA A 145 -2.72 49.81 -7.87
CA ALA A 145 -3.55 49.88 -9.08
C ALA A 145 -4.11 51.29 -9.33
N LEU A 146 -4.54 51.99 -8.27
CA LEU A 146 -4.99 53.39 -8.35
C LEU A 146 -3.88 54.35 -8.79
N ALA A 147 -2.66 54.14 -8.30
CA ALA A 147 -1.50 54.95 -8.67
C ALA A 147 -1.09 54.76 -10.13
N GLN A 148 -1.31 53.57 -10.69
CA GLN A 148 -0.98 53.23 -12.08
C GLN A 148 -2.08 53.54 -13.10
N ALA A 149 -3.28 53.90 -12.66
CA ALA A 149 -4.38 54.21 -13.58
C ALA A 149 -4.18 55.57 -14.26
N ASP A 150 -4.22 55.57 -15.59
CA ASP A 150 -3.97 56.78 -16.41
C ASP A 150 -5.20 57.67 -16.62
N THR A 151 -6.42 57.13 -16.48
CA THR A 151 -7.68 57.87 -16.72
C THR A 151 -8.54 57.97 -15.47
N SER A 152 -9.34 59.04 -15.40
CA SER A 152 -10.29 59.25 -14.31
C SER A 152 -11.35 58.16 -14.24
N GLU A 153 -11.83 57.63 -15.38
CA GLU A 153 -12.80 56.53 -15.36
C GLU A 153 -12.21 55.26 -14.75
N LYS A 154 -10.96 54.89 -15.13
CA LYS A 154 -10.28 53.70 -14.58
C LYS A 154 -10.05 53.83 -13.07
N LYS A 155 -9.66 55.03 -12.61
CA LYS A 155 -9.52 55.31 -11.17
C LYS A 155 -10.82 55.09 -10.42
N GLN A 156 -11.94 55.58 -10.96
CA GLN A 156 -13.25 55.40 -10.35
C GLN A 156 -13.64 53.91 -10.30
N THR A 157 -13.47 53.17 -11.39
CA THR A 157 -13.76 51.72 -11.43
C THR A 157 -12.95 50.94 -10.40
N ILE A 158 -11.64 51.21 -10.29
CA ILE A 158 -10.78 50.59 -9.27
C ILE A 158 -11.24 50.98 -7.87
N GLN A 159 -11.56 52.26 -7.64
CA GLN A 159 -11.99 52.76 -6.34
C GLN A 159 -13.29 52.11 -5.86
N ASP A 160 -14.22 51.83 -6.76
CA ASP A 160 -15.51 51.19 -6.47
C ASP A 160 -15.39 49.67 -6.24
N ALA A 161 -14.31 49.03 -6.71
CA ALA A 161 -14.07 47.61 -6.50
C ALA A 161 -13.85 47.28 -5.01
N THR A 162 -14.54 46.28 -4.49
CA THR A 162 -14.36 45.82 -3.10
C THR A 162 -13.34 44.69 -3.05
N SER A 163 -12.45 44.71 -2.05
CA SER A 163 -11.54 43.59 -1.83
C SER A 163 -12.32 42.34 -1.40
N GLU A 164 -12.09 41.23 -2.09
CA GLU A 164 -12.79 39.96 -1.90
C GLU A 164 -12.02 39.01 -0.97
N THR A 165 -10.74 39.29 -0.74
CA THR A 165 -9.91 38.52 0.19
C THR A 165 -9.60 39.32 1.46
N LYS A 166 -9.14 38.60 2.49
CA LYS A 166 -8.69 39.17 3.76
C LYS A 166 -7.31 38.62 4.07
N PRO A 167 -6.24 39.26 3.56
CA PRO A 167 -4.88 38.87 3.89
C PRO A 167 -4.61 39.07 5.39
N GLU A 168 -3.95 38.09 6.00
CA GLU A 168 -3.54 38.14 7.41
C GLU A 168 -2.02 38.03 7.53
N PRO A 169 -1.32 38.85 8.34
CA PRO A 169 0.13 38.70 8.50
C PRO A 169 0.52 37.30 8.99
N VAL A 170 1.56 36.72 8.39
CA VAL A 170 2.06 35.39 8.78
C VAL A 170 2.86 35.49 10.08
N ASP A 171 2.38 34.84 11.15
CA ASP A 171 3.06 34.77 12.46
C ASP A 171 4.15 33.68 12.46
N GLN A 172 5.33 34.02 13.02
CA GLN A 172 6.44 33.09 13.22
C GLN A 172 6.06 31.83 14.02
N ASN A 173 5.11 31.94 14.95
CA ASN A 173 4.61 30.79 15.71
C ASN A 173 3.88 29.78 14.80
N VAL A 174 3.14 30.27 13.81
CA VAL A 174 2.44 29.41 12.82
C VAL A 174 3.45 28.67 11.97
N LEU A 175 4.47 29.37 11.45
CA LEU A 175 5.56 28.75 10.67
C LEU A 175 6.34 27.72 11.48
N SER A 176 6.67 28.04 12.73
CA SER A 176 7.38 27.12 13.64
C SER A 176 6.59 25.83 13.89
N ASN A 177 5.26 25.95 14.08
CA ASN A 177 4.37 24.81 14.26
C ASN A 177 4.30 23.94 12.99
N ILE A 178 4.19 24.56 11.80
CA ILE A 178 4.20 23.84 10.52
C ILE A 178 5.54 23.12 10.33
N SER A 179 6.67 23.80 10.54
CA SER A 179 8.02 23.23 10.44
C SER A 179 8.19 22.02 11.37
N ALA A 180 7.73 22.11 12.63
CA ALA A 180 7.80 21.01 13.57
C ALA A 180 7.01 19.77 13.10
N LYS A 181 5.80 19.96 12.55
CA LYS A 181 4.98 18.86 12.01
C LYS A 181 5.58 18.25 10.76
N LEU A 182 6.17 19.06 9.89
CA LEU A 182 6.88 18.57 8.69
C LEU A 182 8.13 17.78 9.08
N LYS A 183 8.86 18.18 10.12
CA LYS A 183 10.00 17.41 10.64
C LYS A 183 9.56 16.09 11.28
N ALA A 184 8.45 16.08 12.01
CA ALA A 184 7.91 14.86 12.63
C ALA A 184 7.36 13.86 11.60
N ALA A 185 6.77 14.37 10.51
CA ALA A 185 6.26 13.57 9.41
C ALA A 185 6.69 14.20 8.07
N PRO A 186 7.90 13.88 7.57
CA PRO A 186 8.41 14.44 6.33
C PRO A 186 7.49 14.13 5.14
N PRO A 187 7.21 15.10 4.26
CA PRO A 187 6.50 14.83 3.03
C PRO A 187 7.28 13.83 2.18
N ALA A 188 6.56 12.96 1.48
CA ALA A 188 7.14 12.00 0.56
C ALA A 188 7.89 12.74 -0.56
N GLN A 189 9.21 12.57 -0.66
CA GLN A 189 9.99 13.22 -1.71
C GLN A 189 9.56 12.79 -3.11
N PHE A 190 9.55 13.76 -4.03
CA PHE A 190 9.02 13.69 -5.39
C PHE A 190 9.51 12.50 -6.24
N ASP A 191 10.83 12.27 -6.28
CA ASP A 191 11.42 11.18 -7.09
C ASP A 191 10.98 9.78 -6.63
N VAL A 192 10.71 9.68 -5.33
CA VAL A 192 10.39 8.44 -4.64
C VAL A 192 8.89 8.13 -4.73
N ALA A 193 8.03 9.15 -4.58
CA ALA A 193 6.59 9.02 -4.76
C ALA A 193 6.21 8.56 -6.19
N ARG A 194 6.95 9.03 -7.22
CA ARG A 194 6.73 8.61 -8.61
C ARG A 194 7.13 7.15 -8.84
N GLN A 195 8.30 6.73 -8.37
CA GLN A 195 8.73 5.33 -8.48
C GLN A 195 7.75 4.39 -7.77
N VAL A 196 7.31 4.73 -6.56
CA VAL A 196 6.34 3.93 -5.79
C VAL A 196 5.01 3.79 -6.54
N ARG A 197 4.47 4.88 -7.11
CA ARG A 197 3.21 4.86 -7.88
C ARG A 197 3.32 4.03 -9.16
N VAL A 198 4.50 3.92 -9.76
CA VAL A 198 4.75 3.07 -10.93
C VAL A 198 4.76 1.58 -10.54
N PHE A 199 5.28 1.21 -9.37
CA PHE A 199 5.43 -0.22 -9.02
C PHE A 199 4.25 -0.81 -8.22
N GLN A 200 3.59 -0.01 -7.37
CA GLN A 200 2.49 -0.47 -6.51
C GLN A 200 1.29 -1.07 -7.28
N PRO A 201 0.88 -0.55 -8.45
CA PRO A 201 -0.19 -1.16 -9.24
C PRO A 201 0.20 -2.51 -9.85
N HIS A 202 1.50 -2.75 -10.02
CA HIS A 202 1.96 -3.91 -10.78
C HIS A 202 2.29 -5.11 -9.91
N PHE A 203 2.54 -4.93 -8.60
CA PHE A 203 3.05 -5.98 -7.72
C PHE A 203 2.29 -6.14 -6.40
N GLN A 204 2.26 -7.39 -5.91
CA GLN A 204 1.83 -7.75 -4.56
C GLN A 204 2.73 -8.82 -3.98
N TYR A 205 2.85 -8.85 -2.67
CA TYR A 205 3.37 -10.01 -1.96
C TYR A 205 2.35 -11.14 -1.98
N ILE A 206 2.87 -12.36 -2.04
CA ILE A 206 2.05 -13.57 -1.97
C ILE A 206 2.71 -14.61 -1.08
N GLU A 207 1.92 -15.13 -0.13
CA GLU A 207 2.27 -16.26 0.70
C GLU A 207 1.31 -17.41 0.38
N LEU A 208 1.87 -18.54 -0.04
CA LEU A 208 1.12 -19.77 -0.34
C LEU A 208 1.53 -20.81 0.67
N THR A 209 0.60 -21.38 1.42
CA THR A 209 0.89 -22.40 2.44
C THR A 209 -0.06 -23.58 2.28
N LEU A 210 0.49 -24.79 2.18
CA LEU A 210 -0.28 -26.03 2.20
C LEU A 210 -0.01 -26.72 3.53
N THR A 211 -1.06 -26.89 4.34
CA THR A 211 -1.00 -27.55 5.65
C THR A 211 -1.70 -28.90 5.60
N GLY A 212 -1.29 -29.80 6.49
CA GLY A 212 -1.96 -31.08 6.74
C GLY A 212 -1.96 -32.12 5.61
N ALA A 213 -1.32 -31.85 4.47
CA ALA A 213 -1.36 -32.73 3.29
C ALA A 213 -0.79 -34.14 3.55
N ALA A 214 0.14 -34.29 4.50
CA ALA A 214 0.68 -35.59 4.90
C ALA A 214 0.06 -36.07 6.22
N ILE A 215 -0.45 -37.31 6.21
CA ILE A 215 -0.95 -37.98 7.41
C ILE A 215 0.25 -38.38 8.28
N GLN A 216 0.34 -37.81 9.49
CA GLN A 216 1.39 -38.16 10.45
C GLN A 216 1.06 -39.48 11.16
N ARG A 217 2.10 -40.19 11.63
CA ARG A 217 1.93 -41.41 12.41
C ARG A 217 1.14 -41.11 13.68
N HIS A 218 0.05 -41.84 13.90
CA HIS A 218 -0.75 -41.73 15.11
C HIS A 218 -0.58 -42.98 15.98
N LYS A 219 -0.26 -42.79 17.25
CA LYS A 219 -0.14 -43.86 18.25
C LYS A 219 -1.32 -43.79 19.20
N LEU A 220 -1.98 -44.93 19.41
CA LEU A 220 -3.01 -45.07 20.41
C LEU A 220 -2.39 -45.50 21.75
N ALA A 221 -2.64 -44.74 22.81
CA ALA A 221 -2.41 -45.23 24.16
C ALA A 221 -3.55 -46.19 24.53
N ILE A 222 -3.22 -47.43 24.90
CA ILE A 222 -4.25 -48.42 25.26
C ILE A 222 -4.92 -47.99 26.57
N PRO A 223 -6.25 -48.03 26.71
CA PRO A 223 -6.93 -47.68 27.96
C PRO A 223 -6.44 -48.49 29.16
N LYS A 224 -6.26 -47.84 30.32
CA LYS A 224 -5.76 -48.47 31.56
C LYS A 224 -6.59 -49.68 32.01
N SER A 225 -7.90 -49.65 31.77
CA SER A 225 -8.82 -50.74 32.07
C SER A 225 -8.52 -52.03 31.29
N ILE A 226 -7.88 -51.91 30.11
CA ILE A 226 -7.50 -53.05 29.26
C ILE A 226 -6.00 -53.38 29.42
N GLN A 227 -5.16 -52.39 29.75
CA GLN A 227 -3.72 -52.59 29.97
C GLN A 227 -3.41 -53.59 31.09
N ASN A 228 -4.25 -53.66 32.12
CA ASN A 228 -3.98 -54.48 33.32
C ASN A 228 -4.58 -55.90 33.24
N ILE A 229 -5.26 -56.26 32.16
CA ILE A 229 -5.95 -57.55 32.03
C ILE A 229 -4.92 -58.65 31.72
N GLY A 230 -4.88 -59.71 32.55
CA GLY A 230 -3.95 -60.84 32.42
C GLY A 230 -2.61 -60.68 33.17
N SER A 231 -2.52 -59.73 34.11
CA SER A 231 -1.30 -59.44 34.87
C SER A 231 -1.08 -60.42 36.04
N GLU A 232 -0.76 -61.69 35.75
CA GLU A 232 0.06 -62.45 36.71
C GLU A 232 1.50 -61.93 36.63
N LYS A 233 2.17 -61.84 37.79
CA LYS A 233 3.45 -61.15 38.04
C LYS A 233 4.63 -61.49 37.10
N GLU A 234 4.51 -62.44 36.18
CA GLU A 234 5.54 -62.79 35.18
C GLU A 234 5.33 -62.16 33.79
N LEU A 235 4.15 -61.60 33.47
CA LEU A 235 3.83 -61.09 32.12
C LEU A 235 3.79 -59.55 32.00
N GLU A 236 4.15 -58.84 33.07
CA GLU A 236 4.12 -57.36 33.18
C GLU A 236 5.06 -56.62 32.19
N GLY A 237 5.89 -57.35 31.42
CA GLY A 237 6.85 -56.79 30.46
C GLY A 237 6.51 -56.93 28.98
N ARG A 238 5.38 -57.59 28.61
CA ARG A 238 5.10 -57.94 27.20
C ARG A 238 3.97 -57.15 26.54
N LEU A 239 3.21 -56.36 27.29
CA LEU A 239 2.06 -55.63 26.77
C LEU A 239 2.52 -54.26 26.23
N LYS A 240 2.43 -54.06 24.91
CA LYS A 240 2.75 -52.77 24.28
C LYS A 240 1.77 -51.72 24.81
N THR A 241 2.28 -50.73 25.55
CA THR A 241 1.50 -49.58 26.07
C THR A 241 0.91 -48.71 24.95
N THR A 242 1.42 -48.86 23.72
CA THR A 242 1.01 -48.10 22.53
C THR A 242 0.82 -49.00 21.31
N PHE A 243 -0.21 -48.72 20.51
CA PHE A 243 -0.47 -49.34 19.21
C PHE A 243 -0.32 -48.31 18.08
N ASP A 244 0.40 -48.65 17.00
CA ASP A 244 0.52 -47.78 15.82
C ASP A 244 -0.77 -47.89 14.99
N LEU A 245 -1.56 -46.82 14.94
CA LEU A 245 -2.87 -46.81 14.25
C LEU A 245 -2.76 -46.67 12.73
N ILE A 246 -1.67 -46.09 12.24
CA ILE A 246 -1.44 -45.77 10.83
C ILE A 246 -0.06 -46.30 10.47
N ASP A 247 -0.03 -47.36 9.65
CA ASP A 247 1.20 -48.01 9.19
C ASP A 247 1.89 -47.18 8.08
N LYS A 248 3.19 -47.43 7.85
CA LYS A 248 3.98 -46.80 6.78
C LYS A 248 3.36 -47.00 5.39
N ASP A 249 2.70 -48.14 5.16
CA ASP A 249 2.12 -48.48 3.86
C ASP A 249 0.72 -47.88 3.65
N ALA A 250 0.07 -47.38 4.72
CA ALA A 250 -1.23 -46.73 4.68
C ALA A 250 -1.14 -45.20 4.55
N SER A 251 0.06 -44.61 4.61
CA SER A 251 0.23 -43.16 4.42
C SER A 251 0.03 -42.80 2.95
N VAL A 252 -1.06 -42.10 2.64
CA VAL A 252 -1.28 -41.52 1.31
C VAL A 252 -0.28 -40.38 1.11
N SER A 253 0.53 -40.45 0.05
CA SER A 253 1.58 -39.46 -0.22
C SER A 253 1.01 -38.13 -0.71
N SER A 254 1.43 -37.02 -0.12
CA SER A 254 1.13 -35.65 -0.57
C SER A 254 2.04 -35.13 -1.69
N THR A 255 3.02 -35.93 -2.11
CA THR A 255 4.12 -35.49 -3.00
C THR A 255 3.65 -34.88 -4.31
N ALA A 256 2.53 -35.34 -4.85
CA ALA A 256 1.96 -34.79 -6.08
C ALA A 256 1.43 -33.35 -5.89
N LEU A 257 0.70 -33.11 -4.79
CA LEU A 257 0.17 -31.79 -4.43
C LEU A 257 1.29 -30.80 -4.08
N ASP A 258 2.31 -31.27 -3.35
CA ASP A 258 3.49 -30.48 -3.02
C ASP A 258 4.28 -30.07 -4.26
N ARG A 259 4.41 -30.97 -5.24
CA ARG A 259 5.07 -30.68 -6.52
C ARG A 259 4.28 -29.66 -7.32
N GLU A 260 2.97 -29.84 -7.45
CA GLU A 260 2.11 -28.90 -8.19
C GLU A 260 2.11 -27.51 -7.54
N LEU A 261 2.08 -27.41 -6.21
CA LEU A 261 2.22 -26.13 -5.52
C LEU A 261 3.59 -25.48 -5.75
N ARG A 262 4.68 -26.27 -5.81
CA ARG A 262 6.01 -25.75 -6.16
C ARG A 262 6.07 -25.24 -7.59
N GLU A 263 5.44 -25.92 -8.54
CA GLU A 263 5.34 -25.48 -9.94
C GLU A 263 4.54 -24.16 -10.05
N ILE A 264 3.39 -24.06 -9.37
CA ILE A 264 2.61 -22.82 -9.30
C ILE A 264 3.47 -21.68 -8.72
N ARG A 265 4.17 -21.94 -7.61
CA ARG A 265 5.09 -20.96 -7.02
C ARG A 265 6.17 -20.55 -8.01
N HIS A 266 6.80 -21.50 -8.70
CA HIS A 266 7.90 -21.23 -9.63
C HIS A 266 7.44 -20.40 -10.84
N ASN A 267 6.29 -20.73 -11.42
CA ASN A 267 5.82 -20.13 -12.68
C ASN A 267 5.19 -18.75 -12.48
N PHE A 268 4.40 -18.56 -11.40
CA PHE A 268 3.59 -17.35 -11.22
C PHE A 268 4.21 -16.33 -10.26
N THR A 269 5.21 -16.71 -9.46
CA THR A 269 5.76 -15.84 -8.42
C THR A 269 7.28 -15.81 -8.50
N ARG A 270 7.90 -14.70 -8.06
CA ARG A 270 9.35 -14.56 -7.96
C ARG A 270 9.76 -14.34 -6.51
N SER A 271 10.88 -14.94 -6.11
CA SER A 271 11.45 -14.70 -4.78
C SER A 271 12.43 -13.55 -4.83
N LEU A 272 12.28 -12.61 -3.90
CA LEU A 272 13.18 -11.48 -3.68
C LEU A 272 14.17 -11.76 -2.52
N GLY A 273 14.44 -13.04 -2.27
CA GLY A 273 15.28 -13.49 -1.16
C GLY A 273 14.59 -13.50 0.20
N LYS A 274 15.37 -13.76 1.26
CA LYS A 274 14.87 -13.93 2.64
C LYS A 274 14.30 -12.65 3.25
N LYS A 275 14.79 -11.49 2.82
CA LYS A 275 14.40 -10.18 3.39
C LYS A 275 13.06 -9.69 2.87
N HIS A 276 12.77 -9.96 1.60
CA HIS A 276 11.62 -9.39 0.89
C HIS A 276 10.59 -10.45 0.48
N GLY A 277 10.85 -11.75 0.69
CA GLY A 277 9.83 -12.78 0.48
C GLY A 277 9.54 -13.06 -1.00
N ARG A 278 8.26 -13.23 -1.35
CA ARG A 278 7.82 -13.56 -2.72
C ARG A 278 6.80 -12.56 -3.23
N ILE A 279 6.95 -12.17 -4.49
CA ILE A 279 6.05 -11.24 -5.17
C ILE A 279 5.40 -11.89 -6.39
N ILE A 280 4.26 -11.34 -6.77
CA ILE A 280 3.50 -11.66 -7.97
C ILE A 280 3.12 -10.36 -8.70
N ARG A 281 2.98 -10.45 -10.02
CA ARG A 281 2.44 -9.37 -10.84
C ARG A 281 0.91 -9.37 -10.78
N LYS A 282 0.27 -8.24 -10.49
CA LYS A 282 -1.20 -8.14 -10.42
C LYS A 282 -1.89 -8.59 -11.72
N ALA A 283 -1.29 -8.29 -12.87
CA ALA A 283 -1.79 -8.75 -14.18
C ALA A 283 -1.89 -10.28 -14.33
N THR A 284 -1.09 -11.04 -13.56
CA THR A 284 -1.07 -12.52 -13.61
C THR A 284 -1.98 -13.17 -12.56
N LEU A 285 -2.59 -12.39 -11.66
CA LEU A 285 -3.49 -12.89 -10.61
C LEU A 285 -4.65 -13.73 -11.14
N PRO A 286 -5.38 -13.34 -12.22
CA PRO A 286 -6.51 -14.14 -12.70
C PRO A 286 -6.10 -15.56 -13.08
N LYS A 287 -4.96 -15.72 -13.75
CA LYS A 287 -4.45 -17.04 -14.16
C LYS A 287 -3.91 -17.85 -12.98
N LEU A 288 -3.32 -17.18 -11.99
CA LEU A 288 -2.91 -17.84 -10.75
C LEU A 288 -4.13 -18.40 -10.00
N GLU A 289 -5.18 -17.59 -9.81
CA GLU A 289 -6.40 -18.01 -9.10
C GLU A 289 -7.07 -19.21 -9.77
N GLU A 290 -7.11 -19.25 -11.09
CA GLU A 290 -7.57 -20.43 -11.86
C GLU A 290 -6.78 -21.69 -11.47
N ARG A 291 -5.43 -21.61 -11.49
CA ARG A 291 -4.55 -22.74 -11.13
C ARG A 291 -4.64 -23.13 -9.65
N LEU A 292 -4.84 -22.16 -8.75
CA LEU A 292 -5.04 -22.44 -7.33
C LEU A 292 -6.39 -23.11 -7.08
N ASN A 293 -7.43 -22.76 -7.83
CA ASN A 293 -8.74 -23.42 -7.76
C ASN A 293 -8.66 -24.86 -8.28
N GLU A 294 -7.96 -25.12 -9.38
CA GLU A 294 -7.67 -26.49 -9.83
C GLU A 294 -6.96 -27.32 -8.76
N LEU A 295 -5.96 -26.73 -8.08
CA LEU A 295 -5.26 -27.38 -6.97
C LEU A 295 -6.19 -27.63 -5.77
N ARG A 296 -7.08 -26.69 -5.43
CA ARG A 296 -8.09 -26.86 -4.35
C ARG A 296 -9.05 -28.02 -4.63
N VAL A 297 -9.45 -28.22 -5.89
CA VAL A 297 -10.27 -29.38 -6.29
C VAL A 297 -9.49 -30.67 -6.04
N LYS A 298 -8.24 -30.76 -6.49
CA LYS A 298 -7.38 -31.94 -6.24
C LYS A 298 -7.12 -32.19 -4.76
N ILE A 299 -6.99 -31.14 -3.95
CA ILE A 299 -6.87 -31.27 -2.48
C ILE A 299 -8.14 -31.90 -1.90
N THR A 300 -9.32 -31.46 -2.35
CA THR A 300 -10.61 -32.03 -1.91
C THR A 300 -10.75 -33.51 -2.30
N GLU A 301 -10.33 -33.87 -3.51
CA GLU A 301 -10.30 -35.26 -3.96
C GLU A 301 -9.34 -36.10 -3.11
N HIS A 302 -8.14 -35.58 -2.85
CA HIS A 302 -7.16 -36.24 -2.00
C HIS A 302 -7.67 -36.41 -0.56
N GLN A 303 -8.33 -35.40 0.02
CA GLN A 303 -8.99 -35.51 1.33
C GLN A 303 -9.99 -36.66 1.37
N LYS A 304 -10.80 -36.82 0.32
CA LYS A 304 -11.77 -37.92 0.23
C LYS A 304 -11.08 -39.28 0.21
N THR A 305 -10.06 -39.46 -0.64
CA THR A 305 -9.28 -40.70 -0.71
C THR A 305 -8.57 -41.00 0.61
N VAL A 306 -8.02 -39.98 1.26
CA VAL A 306 -7.40 -40.11 2.58
C VAL A 306 -8.43 -40.54 3.62
N LYS A 307 -9.62 -39.93 3.62
CA LYS A 307 -10.71 -40.26 4.54
C LYS A 307 -11.11 -41.73 4.43
N GLU A 308 -11.34 -42.22 3.21
CA GLU A 308 -11.70 -43.61 2.92
C GLU A 308 -10.60 -44.59 3.38
N ASN A 309 -9.33 -44.30 3.06
CA ASN A 309 -8.19 -45.15 3.46
C ASN A 309 -7.96 -45.16 4.98
N LEU A 310 -8.10 -44.00 5.64
CA LEU A 310 -7.99 -43.89 7.09
C LEU A 310 -9.11 -44.64 7.80
N GLU A 311 -10.35 -44.53 7.34
CA GLU A 311 -11.49 -45.25 7.91
C GLU A 311 -11.30 -46.77 7.83
N ALA A 312 -10.85 -47.28 6.68
CA ALA A 312 -10.53 -48.69 6.50
C ALA A 312 -9.38 -49.14 7.43
N THR A 313 -8.33 -48.32 7.56
CA THR A 313 -7.16 -48.63 8.39
C THR A 313 -7.50 -48.61 9.88
N LEU A 314 -8.28 -47.62 10.34
CA LEU A 314 -8.76 -47.52 11.72
C LEU A 314 -9.69 -48.69 12.06
N SER A 315 -10.61 -49.04 11.16
CA SER A 315 -11.53 -50.17 11.35
C SER A 315 -10.78 -51.50 11.46
N LYS A 316 -9.80 -51.74 10.57
CA LYS A 316 -8.92 -52.90 10.62
C LYS A 316 -8.11 -52.95 11.91
N SER A 317 -7.56 -51.81 12.34
CA SER A 317 -6.80 -51.70 13.59
C SER A 317 -7.66 -52.00 14.82
N LYS A 318 -8.88 -51.45 14.88
CA LYS A 318 -9.85 -51.73 15.95
C LYS A 318 -10.19 -53.22 15.99
N PHE A 319 -10.46 -53.84 14.84
CA PHE A 319 -10.74 -55.27 14.74
C PHE A 319 -9.58 -56.12 15.26
N LEU A 320 -8.34 -55.83 14.86
CA LEU A 320 -7.15 -56.55 15.33
C LEU A 320 -6.94 -56.41 16.84
N MET A 321 -7.18 -55.22 17.41
CA MET A 321 -7.09 -55.00 18.85
C MET A 321 -8.15 -55.79 19.60
N VAL A 322 -9.41 -55.77 19.17
CA VAL A 322 -10.49 -56.56 19.79
C VAL A 322 -10.18 -58.05 19.69
N ALA A 323 -9.76 -58.55 18.52
CA ALA A 323 -9.44 -59.96 18.32
C ALA A 323 -8.26 -60.42 19.20
N TYR A 324 -7.30 -59.55 19.49
CA TYR A 324 -6.18 -59.84 20.38
C TYR A 324 -6.60 -59.89 21.86
N TYR A 325 -7.41 -58.92 22.32
CA TYR A 325 -7.78 -58.81 23.74
C TYR A 325 -8.96 -59.70 24.13
N LEU A 326 -9.89 -59.99 23.23
CA LEU A 326 -11.08 -60.81 23.51
C LEU A 326 -10.77 -62.14 24.21
N PRO A 327 -9.86 -63.01 23.72
CA PRO A 327 -9.56 -64.27 24.40
C PRO A 327 -8.94 -64.07 25.79
N ILE A 328 -8.16 -62.99 25.99
CA ILE A 328 -7.53 -62.66 27.27
C ILE A 328 -8.59 -62.23 28.29
N VAL A 329 -9.55 -61.39 27.87
CA VAL A 329 -10.61 -60.89 28.74
C VAL A 329 -11.65 -61.97 29.05
N VAL A 330 -11.92 -62.90 28.12
CA VAL A 330 -12.77 -64.07 28.38
C VAL A 330 -12.14 -64.98 29.45
N GLN A 331 -10.83 -65.18 29.39
CA GLN A 331 -10.12 -66.03 30.35
C GLN A 331 -9.99 -65.35 31.73
N TYR A 332 -9.85 -64.02 31.77
CA TYR A 332 -9.71 -63.24 32.99
C TYR A 332 -10.60 -61.98 32.94
N PRO A 333 -11.92 -62.09 33.16
CA PRO A 333 -12.80 -60.94 33.08
C PRO A 333 -12.55 -59.97 34.24
N PRO A 334 -12.32 -58.66 33.99
CA PRO A 334 -12.23 -57.67 35.05
C PRO A 334 -13.55 -57.50 35.83
N ASP A 335 -13.44 -57.16 37.12
CA ASP A 335 -14.57 -56.90 38.03
C ASP A 335 -15.62 -55.92 37.48
N GLU A 336 -15.18 -54.95 36.66
CA GLU A 336 -16.06 -53.98 36.00
C GLU A 336 -17.11 -54.66 35.08
N LEU A 337 -16.75 -55.77 34.43
CA LEU A 337 -17.69 -56.53 33.59
C LEU A 337 -18.75 -57.26 34.42
N TYR A 338 -18.37 -57.78 35.59
CA TYR A 338 -19.33 -58.38 36.53
C TYR A 338 -20.27 -57.32 37.10
N GLY A 339 -19.78 -56.10 37.36
CA GLY A 339 -20.62 -54.98 37.80
C GLY A 339 -21.62 -54.49 36.74
N LEU A 340 -21.28 -54.61 35.45
CA LEU A 340 -22.14 -54.19 34.33
C LEU A 340 -23.13 -55.27 33.89
N PHE A 341 -22.68 -56.52 33.78
CA PHE A 341 -23.43 -57.60 33.14
C PHE A 341 -23.81 -58.74 34.10
N GLY A 342 -23.34 -58.72 35.35
CA GLY A 342 -23.55 -59.78 36.34
C GLY A 342 -22.69 -61.00 36.03
N ASN A 343 -23.00 -61.72 34.95
CA ASN A 343 -22.16 -62.80 34.42
C ASN A 343 -21.97 -62.58 32.91
N PRO A 344 -20.87 -61.95 32.49
CA PRO A 344 -20.71 -61.47 31.12
C PRO A 344 -20.60 -62.64 30.13
N SER A 345 -21.37 -62.59 29.04
CA SER A 345 -21.18 -63.47 27.89
C SER A 345 -20.02 -62.99 27.01
N GLU A 346 -19.50 -63.84 26.13
CA GLU A 346 -18.46 -63.44 25.17
C GLU A 346 -18.90 -62.24 24.29
N SER A 347 -20.20 -62.14 23.98
CA SER A 347 -20.76 -60.99 23.25
C SER A 347 -20.69 -59.71 24.08
N ASP A 348 -21.02 -59.77 25.38
CA ASP A 348 -20.98 -58.61 26.27
C ASP A 348 -19.54 -58.10 26.45
N ILE A 349 -18.57 -59.03 26.54
CA ILE A 349 -17.14 -58.71 26.63
C ILE A 349 -16.66 -58.02 25.35
N ARG A 350 -17.11 -58.50 24.18
CA ARG A 350 -16.79 -57.89 22.89
C ARG A 350 -17.32 -56.48 22.77
N ASP A 351 -18.59 -56.27 23.11
CA ASP A 351 -19.24 -54.96 23.05
C ASP A 351 -18.58 -53.96 24.02
N TRP A 352 -18.19 -54.43 25.20
CA TRP A 352 -17.43 -53.62 26.16
C TRP A 352 -16.05 -53.23 25.62
N LEU A 353 -15.28 -54.18 25.05
CA LEU A 353 -13.98 -53.91 24.44
C LEU A 353 -14.11 -52.92 23.28
N GLU A 354 -15.11 -53.09 22.43
CA GLU A 354 -15.39 -52.18 21.32
C GLU A 354 -15.75 -50.77 21.80
N GLY A 355 -16.58 -50.67 22.83
CA GLY A 355 -16.95 -49.38 23.43
C GLY A 355 -15.76 -48.66 24.05
N MET A 356 -14.89 -49.40 24.74
CA MET A 356 -13.68 -48.84 25.37
C MET A 356 -12.64 -48.39 24.34
N LEU A 357 -12.41 -49.18 23.29
CA LEU A 357 -11.49 -48.82 22.22
C LEU A 357 -12.04 -47.65 21.39
N SER A 358 -13.34 -47.61 21.11
CA SER A 358 -13.95 -46.52 20.32
C SER A 358 -13.79 -45.14 20.98
N LYS A 359 -13.74 -45.08 22.33
CA LYS A 359 -13.46 -43.84 23.07
C LYS A 359 -12.02 -43.37 22.96
N ALA A 360 -11.08 -44.29 22.71
CA ALA A 360 -9.66 -43.99 22.62
C ALA A 360 -9.24 -43.62 21.19
N PHE A 361 -9.93 -44.11 20.17
CA PHE A 361 -9.61 -43.82 18.76
C PHE A 361 -9.87 -42.35 18.41
N PRO A 362 -9.00 -41.71 17.61
CA PRO A 362 -9.22 -40.35 17.15
C PRO A 362 -10.42 -40.27 16.21
N LYS A 363 -11.10 -39.11 16.17
CA LYS A 363 -12.15 -38.87 15.18
C LYS A 363 -11.52 -38.65 13.81
N LEU A 364 -12.15 -39.22 12.79
CA LEU A 364 -11.67 -39.16 11.41
C LEU A 364 -11.57 -37.72 10.88
N ASP A 365 -12.55 -36.88 11.22
CA ASP A 365 -12.59 -35.48 10.79
C ASP A 365 -11.45 -34.64 11.38
N ASP A 366 -10.98 -34.95 12.60
CA ASP A 366 -9.84 -34.25 13.24
C ASP A 366 -8.52 -34.55 12.51
N LEU A 367 -8.42 -35.68 11.81
CA LEU A 367 -7.24 -36.08 11.05
C LEU A 367 -7.24 -35.50 9.63
N VAL A 368 -8.41 -35.32 9.02
CA VAL A 368 -8.54 -34.91 7.61
C VAL A 368 -8.72 -33.39 7.42
N ASN A 369 -9.42 -32.72 8.34
CA ASN A 369 -9.78 -31.30 8.20
C ASN A 369 -8.59 -30.32 8.26
N ASN A 370 -7.40 -30.80 8.59
CA ASN A 370 -6.18 -29.99 8.61
C ASN A 370 -5.55 -29.80 7.22
N MET A 371 -6.05 -30.49 6.18
CA MET A 371 -5.57 -30.36 4.81
C MET A 371 -6.08 -29.10 4.12
N LYS A 372 -5.34 -27.98 4.14
CA LYS A 372 -5.81 -26.71 3.56
C LYS A 372 -4.73 -25.97 2.80
N LEU A 373 -5.14 -25.29 1.72
CA LEU A 373 -4.32 -24.34 0.98
C LEU A 373 -4.71 -22.91 1.37
N GLU A 374 -3.80 -22.23 2.06
CA GLU A 374 -3.92 -20.83 2.45
C GLU A 374 -3.16 -19.93 1.48
N VAL A 375 -3.78 -18.81 1.13
CA VAL A 375 -3.26 -17.83 0.17
C VAL A 375 -3.44 -16.46 0.79
N ASN A 376 -2.34 -15.77 1.08
CA ASN A 376 -2.36 -14.41 1.62
C ASN A 376 -1.72 -13.44 0.64
N TYR A 377 -2.44 -12.37 0.32
CA TYR A 377 -1.95 -11.25 -0.49
C TYR A 377 -1.65 -10.07 0.42
N LYS A 378 -0.50 -9.41 0.22
CA LYS A 378 -0.16 -8.17 0.92
C LYS A 378 0.30 -7.14 -0.10
N ASP A 379 -0.17 -5.91 0.03
CA ASP A 379 0.29 -4.83 -0.86
C ASP A 379 1.72 -4.43 -0.53
N VAL A 380 2.44 -4.02 -1.57
CA VAL A 380 3.75 -3.39 -1.40
C VAL A 380 3.54 -1.95 -0.95
N THR A 381 4.14 -1.57 0.17
CA THR A 381 3.97 -0.23 0.77
C THR A 381 4.98 0.78 0.23
N PHE A 382 4.68 2.07 0.38
CA PHE A 382 5.61 3.17 0.09
C PHE A 382 6.96 2.97 0.80
N ALA A 383 6.95 2.67 2.10
CA ALA A 383 8.17 2.44 2.88
C ALA A 383 9.02 1.28 2.36
N THR A 384 8.42 0.26 1.74
CA THR A 384 9.14 -0.88 1.18
C THR A 384 9.75 -0.58 -0.18
N LEU A 385 9.02 0.17 -1.01
CA LEU A 385 9.47 0.58 -2.35
C LEU A 385 10.59 1.62 -2.30
N ASN A 386 10.68 2.40 -1.23
CA ASN A 386 11.73 3.40 -1.02
C ASN A 386 13.09 2.82 -0.64
N ARG A 387 13.20 1.49 -0.51
CA ARG A 387 14.46 0.86 -0.20
C ARG A 387 15.17 0.50 -1.49
N ASP A 388 16.39 1.00 -1.67
CA ASP A 388 17.21 0.74 -2.86
C ASP A 388 17.37 -0.77 -3.13
N ASP A 389 17.53 -1.56 -2.05
CA ASP A 389 17.67 -3.02 -2.13
C ASP A 389 16.43 -3.74 -2.69
N PHE A 390 15.24 -3.15 -2.56
CA PHE A 390 14.00 -3.75 -3.01
C PHE A 390 13.79 -3.58 -4.51
N LEU A 391 14.04 -2.38 -5.06
CA LEU A 391 13.88 -2.12 -6.49
C LEU A 391 14.89 -2.92 -7.32
N GLU A 392 16.15 -2.99 -6.88
CA GLU A 392 17.16 -3.84 -7.50
C GLU A 392 16.75 -5.32 -7.49
N SER A 393 16.13 -5.78 -6.39
CA SER A 393 15.61 -7.14 -6.28
C SER A 393 14.50 -7.41 -7.29
N ILE A 394 13.57 -6.45 -7.51
CA ILE A 394 12.50 -6.59 -8.52
C ILE A 394 13.10 -6.66 -9.93
N LYS A 395 14.00 -5.73 -10.28
CA LYS A 395 14.65 -5.69 -11.60
C LYS A 395 15.39 -7.00 -11.89
N SER A 396 16.11 -7.51 -10.88
CA SER A 396 16.82 -8.79 -10.98
C SER A 396 15.89 -10.00 -11.13
N ALA A 397 14.72 -9.96 -10.47
CA ALA A 397 13.73 -11.04 -10.53
C ALA A 397 12.94 -11.09 -11.85
N TYR A 398 12.95 -10.01 -12.61
CA TYR A 398 12.22 -9.85 -13.87
C TYR A 398 13.08 -9.12 -14.91
N PRO A 399 14.17 -9.75 -15.40
CA PRO A 399 15.08 -9.12 -16.34
C PRO A 399 14.47 -8.93 -17.75
N GLU A 400 13.44 -9.70 -18.08
CA GLU A 400 12.76 -9.69 -19.39
C GLU A 400 11.79 -8.52 -19.56
N LEU A 401 11.45 -7.83 -18.47
CA LEU A 401 10.54 -6.67 -18.51
C LEU A 401 11.35 -5.40 -18.75
N ASN A 402 10.95 -4.64 -19.77
CA ASN A 402 11.54 -3.33 -20.03
C ASN A 402 11.00 -2.31 -19.01
N TRP A 403 11.73 -2.17 -17.92
CA TRP A 403 11.41 -1.27 -16.81
C TRP A 403 11.50 0.21 -17.20
N GLU A 404 12.35 0.56 -18.15
CA GLU A 404 12.45 1.92 -18.69
C GLU A 404 11.16 2.26 -19.44
N LYS A 405 10.66 1.36 -20.29
CA LYS A 405 9.38 1.54 -20.98
C LYS A 405 8.19 1.63 -20.02
N THR A 406 8.15 0.83 -18.95
CA THR A 406 7.07 0.94 -17.94
C THR A 406 7.12 2.28 -17.20
N TYR A 407 8.32 2.81 -16.98
CA TYR A 407 8.54 4.13 -16.37
C TYR A 407 8.19 5.28 -17.33
N GLU A 408 8.47 5.11 -18.62
CA GLU A 408 8.08 6.04 -19.70
C GLU A 408 6.57 6.00 -19.97
N GLU A 409 5.94 4.83 -20.03
CA GLU A 409 4.49 4.67 -20.23
C GLU A 409 3.69 5.24 -19.06
N PHE A 410 4.19 5.17 -17.82
CA PHE A 410 3.54 5.84 -16.69
C PHE A 410 3.72 7.37 -16.74
N GLN A 411 4.91 7.86 -17.14
CA GLN A 411 5.12 9.28 -17.39
C GLN A 411 4.20 9.79 -18.51
N ALA A 412 4.11 9.03 -19.60
CA ALA A 412 3.24 9.29 -20.73
C ALA A 412 1.76 9.14 -20.35
N ALA A 413 1.35 8.22 -19.48
CA ALA A 413 -0.05 8.13 -19.02
C ALA A 413 -0.46 9.31 -18.12
N GLY A 414 0.50 10.03 -17.54
CA GLY A 414 0.28 11.35 -16.93
C GLY A 414 0.17 12.48 -17.96
N GLU A 415 0.66 12.28 -19.19
CA GLU A 415 0.66 13.25 -20.29
C GLU A 415 -0.38 12.95 -21.39
N PHE A 416 -0.88 11.71 -21.49
CA PHE A 416 -1.81 11.21 -22.50
C PHE A 416 -3.14 10.78 -21.87
N VAL A 417 -3.88 11.75 -21.34
CA VAL A 417 -5.34 11.70 -21.41
C VAL A 417 -5.77 12.98 -22.11
N ASP A 418 -5.61 12.99 -23.44
CA ASP A 418 -6.50 13.62 -24.42
C ASP A 418 -5.76 13.84 -25.75
N ALA A 419 -5.73 12.81 -26.59
CA ALA A 419 -5.71 12.95 -28.05
C ALA A 419 -5.96 11.57 -28.67
N GLU A 420 -7.22 11.18 -28.77
CA GLU A 420 -7.83 10.49 -29.93
C GLU A 420 -9.20 9.92 -29.53
N SER A 421 -10.21 10.79 -29.55
CA SER A 421 -11.59 10.36 -29.78
C SER A 421 -12.29 11.35 -30.70
N SER A 422 -11.74 11.54 -31.89
CA SER A 422 -12.50 12.07 -33.03
C SER A 422 -11.74 11.78 -34.31
N GLU A 423 -11.84 10.55 -34.81
CA GLU A 423 -12.01 10.28 -36.24
C GLU A 423 -12.29 8.79 -36.42
N ASP A 424 -13.53 8.52 -36.83
CA ASP A 424 -14.02 7.42 -37.66
C ASP A 424 -15.23 6.71 -37.06
N ARG A 425 -16.41 7.17 -37.48
CA ARG A 425 -17.46 6.34 -38.10
C ARG A 425 -18.58 7.22 -38.65
N ALA A 426 -18.59 7.30 -39.98
CA ALA A 426 -19.71 7.50 -40.92
C ALA A 426 -20.65 8.70 -40.73
#